data_AF-A0A966Q9W0-F1
#
_entry.id   AF-A0A966Q9W0-F1
#
_cell.length_a   1.000
_cell.length_b   1.000
_cell.length_c   1.000
_cell.angle_alpha   90.00
_cell.angle_beta   90.00
_cell.angle_gamma   90.00
#
_symmetry.space_group_name_H-M   'P 1'
#
loop_
_entity.id
_entity.type
_entity.pdbx_description
1 polymer ?
#
loop_
_entity_poly.entity_id
_entity_poly.type
_entity_poly.pdbx_seq_one_letter_code
_entity_poly.pdbx_strand_id
1 'polypeptide(L)'
;MSQLAWMPFVQPVTGLGQVWWAMLLPMAVGISVTWKAIRLRRLERYWFEVFFMSAQLVAGMAALAAGLMLLVRVVLPLLPAD
;
A
#
# COMPACT_ATOMS: atom_id res chain seq x y z
N MET A 1 29.26 2.57 1.20
CA MET A 1 28.96 3.21 -0.11
C MET A 1 28.56 4.65 0.16
N SER A 2 29.31 5.61 -0.41
CA SER A 2 29.12 7.05 -0.18
C SER A 2 27.76 7.51 -0.71
N GLN A 3 26.89 8.01 0.18
CA GLN A 3 25.55 8.52 -0.19
C GLN A 3 25.59 9.85 -0.96
N LEU A 4 26.78 10.44 -1.16
CA LEU A 4 26.95 11.76 -1.77
C LEU A 4 26.73 11.77 -3.30
N ALA A 5 26.72 10.61 -3.96
CA ALA A 5 26.49 10.48 -5.40
C ALA A 5 25.17 9.73 -5.72
N TRP A 6 24.22 9.72 -4.78
CA TRP A 6 22.90 9.16 -5.06
C TRP A 6 22.18 10.03 -6.10
N MET A 7 21.78 9.41 -7.19
CA MET A 7 21.00 10.05 -8.25
C MET A 7 19.52 9.74 -8.05
N PRO A 8 18.68 10.73 -7.66
CA PRO A 8 17.25 10.54 -7.56
C PRO A 8 16.69 9.99 -8.88
N PHE A 9 15.71 9.07 -8.79
CA PHE A 9 15.03 8.42 -9.91
C PHE A 9 15.87 7.47 -10.79
N VAL A 10 17.21 7.60 -10.79
CA VAL A 10 18.12 6.70 -11.53
C VAL A 10 18.61 5.57 -10.64
N GLN A 11 18.87 5.86 -9.36
CA GLN A 11 19.38 4.89 -8.40
C GLN A 11 18.33 4.60 -7.32
N PRO A 12 18.16 3.32 -6.93
CA PRO A 12 17.28 2.98 -5.82
C PRO A 12 17.76 3.66 -4.55
N VAL A 13 16.83 4.21 -3.77
CA VAL A 13 17.15 4.73 -2.44
C VAL A 13 17.69 3.58 -1.61
N THR A 14 18.88 3.77 -1.06
CA THR A 14 19.52 2.78 -0.20
C THR A 14 18.68 2.58 1.07
N GLY A 15 18.39 1.31 1.41
CA GLY A 15 17.62 0.95 2.61
C GLY A 15 16.09 0.90 2.43
N LEU A 16 15.49 1.67 1.51
CA LEU A 16 14.02 1.61 1.29
C LEU A 16 13.55 0.29 0.68
N GLY A 17 14.42 -0.41 -0.04
CA GLY A 17 14.09 -1.71 -0.64
C GLY A 17 13.70 -2.79 0.36
N GLN A 18 14.12 -2.72 1.63
CA GLN A 18 13.72 -3.70 2.65
C GLN A 18 12.38 -3.37 3.33
N VAL A 19 11.98 -2.10 3.28
CA VAL A 19 10.77 -1.56 3.94
C VAL A 19 9.77 -1.00 2.94
N TRP A 20 9.86 -1.40 1.67
CA TRP A 20 9.02 -0.87 0.58
C TRP A 20 7.53 -1.01 0.89
N TRP A 21 7.11 -2.10 1.55
CA TRP A 21 5.73 -2.37 1.94
C TRP A 21 5.20 -1.33 2.93
N ALA A 22 6.06 -0.77 3.78
CA ALA A 22 5.68 0.26 4.73
C ALA A 22 5.35 1.59 4.03
N MET A 23 5.88 1.85 2.82
CA MET A 23 5.56 3.03 2.03
C MET A 23 4.10 3.04 1.53
N LEU A 24 3.40 1.90 1.59
CA LEU A 24 1.96 1.85 1.34
C LEU A 24 1.17 2.64 2.40
N LEU A 25 1.64 2.69 3.66
CA LEU A 25 0.97 3.41 4.74
C LEU A 25 0.89 4.92 4.48
N PRO A 26 2.02 5.65 4.27
CA PRO A 26 1.95 7.09 3.99
C PRO A 26 1.21 7.40 2.69
N MET A 27 1.31 6.53 1.67
CA MET A 27 0.56 6.69 0.43
C MET A 27 -0.96 6.56 0.67
N ALA A 28 -1.40 5.53 1.39
CA ALA A 28 -2.82 5.32 1.70
C ALA A 28 -3.38 6.48 2.54
N VAL A 29 -2.60 7.00 3.50
CA VAL A 29 -2.96 8.18 4.29
C VAL A 29 -3.06 9.42 3.41
N GLY A 30 -2.08 9.69 2.54
CA GLY A 30 -2.11 10.85 1.63
C GLY A 30 -3.31 10.84 0.68
N ILE A 31 -3.63 9.67 0.10
CA ILE A 31 -4.81 9.47 -0.74
C ILE A 31 -6.09 9.74 0.08
N SER A 32 -6.17 9.17 1.29
CA SER A 32 -7.35 9.32 2.16
C SER A 32 -7.56 10.76 2.61
N VAL A 33 -6.49 11.48 2.97
CA VAL A 33 -6.50 12.92 3.28
C VAL A 33 -7.07 13.70 2.11
N THR A 34 -6.51 13.49 0.90
CA THR A 34 -6.91 14.25 -0.29
C THR A 34 -8.37 13.99 -0.67
N TRP A 35 -8.77 12.71 -0.66
CA TRP A 35 -10.12 12.31 -1.01
C TRP A 35 -11.17 12.77 0.01
N LYS A 36 -10.93 12.58 1.30
CA LYS A 36 -11.88 12.96 2.35
C LYS A 36 -12.00 14.48 2.47
N ALA A 37 -10.96 15.24 2.13
CA ALA A 37 -11.00 16.70 2.15
C ALA A 37 -11.99 17.27 1.13
N ILE A 38 -12.08 16.67 -0.06
CA ILE A 38 -13.00 17.14 -1.11
C ILE A 38 -14.40 16.51 -1.01
N ARG A 39 -14.53 15.35 -0.35
CA ARG A 39 -15.77 14.55 -0.38
C ARG A 39 -16.67 14.77 0.84
N LEU A 40 -16.11 15.09 2.00
CA LEU A 40 -16.90 15.25 3.24
C LEU A 40 -17.57 16.63 3.28
N ARG A 41 -18.87 16.65 3.62
CA ARG A 41 -19.63 17.91 3.81
C ARG A 41 -19.35 18.59 5.15
N ARG A 42 -18.88 17.83 6.14
CA ARG A 42 -18.55 18.31 7.50
C ARG A 42 -17.25 17.66 7.96
N LEU A 43 -16.45 18.41 8.71
CA LEU A 43 -15.11 18.01 9.12
C LEU A 43 -15.04 17.46 10.56
N GLU A 44 -16.16 17.36 11.26
CA GLU A 44 -16.22 16.95 12.68
C GLU A 44 -15.55 15.58 12.94
N ARG A 45 -15.65 14.67 11.96
CA ARG A 45 -15.07 13.32 12.02
C ARG A 45 -13.97 13.09 10.98
N TYR A 46 -13.38 14.16 10.44
CA TYR A 46 -12.45 14.11 9.31
C TYR A 46 -11.30 13.11 9.53
N TRP A 47 -10.56 13.24 10.64
CA TRP A 47 -9.41 12.37 10.91
C TRP A 47 -9.78 10.91 11.16
N PHE A 48 -10.97 10.67 11.75
CA PHE A 48 -11.50 9.33 11.93
C PHE A 48 -11.83 8.68 10.57
N GLU A 49 -12.46 9.44 9.68
CA GLU A 49 -12.79 9.01 8.32
C GLU A 49 -11.54 8.76 7.45
N VAL A 50 -10.51 9.60 7.60
CA VAL A 50 -9.20 9.41 6.95
C VAL A 50 -8.54 8.12 7.45
N PHE A 51 -8.52 7.89 8.76
CA PHE A 51 -7.95 6.68 9.36
C PHE A 51 -8.68 5.42 8.87
N PHE A 52 -10.01 5.42 8.89
CA PHE A 52 -10.82 4.29 8.44
C PHE A 52 -10.58 3.97 6.96
N MET A 53 -10.57 4.99 6.10
CA MET A 53 -10.29 4.79 4.67
C MET A 53 -8.85 4.30 4.44
N SER A 54 -7.88 4.83 5.18
CA SER A 54 -6.48 4.38 5.08
C SER A 54 -6.35 2.91 5.49
N ALA A 55 -7.00 2.53 6.60
CA ALA A 55 -7.03 1.14 7.06
C ALA A 55 -7.71 0.22 6.04
N GLN A 56 -8.81 0.65 5.41
CA GLN A 56 -9.48 -0.10 4.34
C GLN A 56 -8.59 -0.29 3.11
N LEU A 57 -7.86 0.74 2.68
CA LEU A 57 -6.91 0.65 1.56
C LEU A 57 -5.80 -0.37 1.86
N VAL A 58 -5.19 -0.28 3.04
CA VAL A 58 -4.11 -1.20 3.45
C VAL A 58 -4.63 -2.62 3.60
N ALA A 59 -5.78 -2.81 4.25
CA ALA A 59 -6.42 -4.11 4.42
C ALA A 59 -6.83 -4.72 3.07
N GLY A 60 -7.34 -3.90 2.14
CA GLY A 60 -7.69 -4.34 0.78
C GLY A 60 -6.47 -4.84 0.01
N MET A 61 -5.36 -4.11 0.07
CA MET A 61 -4.10 -4.55 -0.55
C MET A 61 -3.55 -5.83 0.08
N ALA A 62 -3.61 -5.94 1.41
CA ALA A 62 -3.22 -7.16 2.12
C ALA A 62 -4.10 -8.36 1.74
N ALA A 63 -5.42 -8.15 1.65
CA ALA A 63 -6.37 -9.17 1.24
C ALA A 63 -6.14 -9.64 -0.20
N LEU A 64 -5.84 -8.72 -1.12
CA LEU A 64 -5.48 -9.06 -2.50
C LEU A 64 -4.19 -9.90 -2.56
N ALA A 65 -3.16 -9.51 -1.80
CA ALA A 65 -1.92 -10.28 -1.72
C ALA A 65 -2.16 -11.70 -1.16
N ALA A 66 -2.95 -11.82 -0.09
CA ALA A 66 -3.32 -13.10 0.49
C ALA A 66 -4.15 -13.95 -0.47
N GLY A 67 -5.11 -13.35 -1.18
CA GLY A 67 -5.93 -14.04 -2.19
C GLY A 67 -5.08 -14.58 -3.35
N LEU A 68 -4.13 -13.79 -3.84
CA LEU A 68 -3.19 -14.23 -4.86
C LEU A 68 -2.30 -15.37 -4.36
N MET A 69 -1.83 -15.29 -3.11
CA MET A 69 -1.03 -16.34 -2.50
C MET A 69 -1.80 -17.65 -2.36
N LEU A 70 -3.08 -17.57 -1.97
CA LEU A 70 -3.98 -18.72 -1.89
C LEU A 70 -4.25 -19.30 -3.28
N LEU A 71 -4.52 -18.45 -4.28
CA LEU A 71 -4.68 -18.87 -5.67
C LEU A 71 -3.45 -19.64 -6.16
N VAL A 72 -2.25 -19.09 -5.93
CA VAL A 72 -1.01 -19.68 -6.45
C VAL A 72 -0.59 -20.94 -5.69
N ARG A 73 -0.79 -20.99 -4.37
CA ARG A 73 -0.31 -22.12 -3.56
C ARG A 73 -1.32 -23.23 -3.36
N VAL A 74 -2.62 -22.92 -3.47
CA VAL A 74 -3.69 -23.88 -3.21
C VAL A 74 -4.42 -24.22 -4.50
N VAL A 75 -4.87 -23.21 -5.25
CA VAL A 75 -5.70 -23.47 -6.44
C VAL A 75 -4.87 -24.01 -7.60
N LEU A 76 -3.74 -23.37 -7.93
CA LEU A 76 -2.88 -23.80 -9.05
C LEU A 76 -2.43 -25.27 -8.97
N PRO A 77 -1.94 -25.80 -7.83
CA PRO A 77 -1.53 -27.21 -7.74
C PRO A 77 -2.67 -28.22 -7.87
N LEU A 78 -3.93 -27.79 -7.68
CA LEU A 78 -5.10 -28.64 -7.83
C LEU A 78 -5.60 -28.71 -9.28
N LEU A 79 -5.11 -27.82 -10.15
CA LEU A 79 -5.43 -27.91 -11.58
C LEU A 79 -4.68 -29.10 -12.20
N PRO A 80 -5.35 -29.92 -13.03
CA PRO A 80 -4.69 -30.96 -13.81
C PRO A 80 -3.61 -30.33 -14.70
N ALA A 81 -2.40 -30.86 -14.62
CA ALA A 81 -1.28 -30.50 -15.48
C ALA A 81 -1.20 -31.53 -16.62
N ASP A 82 -2.27 -31.60 -17.42
CA ASP A 82 -2.29 -32.36 -18.66
C ASP A 82 -1.82 -31.49 -19.84
#